data_AF-A0A075KCP9-F1
#
_entry.id   AF-A0A075KCP9-F1
#
_cell.length_a   1.000
_cell.length_b   1.000
_cell.length_c   1.000
_cell.angle_alpha   90.00
_cell.angle_beta   90.00
_cell.angle_gamma   90.00
#
_symmetry.space_group_name_H-M   'P 1'
#
loop_
_entity.id
_entity.type
_entity.pdbx_description
1 polymer ?
#
loop_
_entity_poly.entity_id
_entity_poly.type
_entity_poly.pdbx_seq_one_letter_code
_entity_poly.pdbx_strand_id
1 'polypeptide(L)'
;MRFFTLTVIFLLLSFSQAFAISPVNIDVIKEAQDYGKSNAQNQLKDFLLPWMSYEEKAIKLNDTAERSYLYTSFLLIATDAREKNLLGRNVTALDSESILADYSGLLSFSTVLFGGKQDFTQNANVVLKQAGKEIKAYQVVIPSKAEKNTGESGQNTFTAQCYFYFIEKDIVLDIPIILLIKTNDKIEHSFYFDIAKIK
;
A
#
# COMPACT_ATOMS: atom_id res chain seq x y z
N MET A 1 -10.39 25.88 -37.56
CA MET A 1 -10.84 25.93 -36.15
C MET A 1 -10.93 24.56 -35.48
N ARG A 2 -11.48 23.50 -36.12
CA ARG A 2 -11.57 22.14 -35.53
C ARG A 2 -10.23 21.52 -35.08
N PHE A 3 -9.15 21.74 -35.82
CA PHE A 3 -7.83 21.20 -35.45
C PHE A 3 -7.24 21.87 -34.20
N PHE A 4 -7.45 23.18 -34.04
CA PHE A 4 -6.95 23.93 -32.88
C PHE A 4 -7.63 23.48 -31.57
N THR A 5 -8.93 23.14 -31.64
CA THR A 5 -9.67 22.62 -30.49
C THR A 5 -9.21 21.22 -30.08
N LEU A 6 -8.87 20.35 -31.06
CA LEU A 6 -8.31 19.03 -30.76
C LEU A 6 -6.91 19.12 -30.13
N THR A 7 -6.06 20.04 -30.60
CA THR A 7 -4.70 20.21 -30.04
C THR A 7 -4.75 20.69 -28.59
N VAL A 8 -5.69 21.59 -28.25
CA VAL A 8 -5.87 22.08 -26.87
C VAL A 8 -6.40 20.97 -25.95
N ILE A 9 -7.32 20.12 -26.42
CA ILE A 9 -7.83 18.97 -25.66
C ILE A 9 -6.72 17.93 -25.44
N PHE A 10 -5.88 17.67 -26.44
CA PHE A 10 -4.75 16.75 -26.31
C PHE A 10 -3.65 17.29 -25.38
N LEU A 11 -3.42 18.60 -25.37
CA LEU A 11 -2.53 19.25 -24.41
C LEU A 11 -3.06 19.10 -22.98
N LEU A 12 -4.36 19.34 -22.74
CA LEU A 12 -4.97 19.24 -21.41
C LEU A 12 -4.95 17.81 -20.85
N LEU A 13 -5.02 16.79 -21.72
CA LEU A 13 -4.89 15.37 -21.32
C LEU A 13 -3.45 14.96 -20.97
N SER A 14 -2.45 15.80 -21.28
CA SER A 14 -1.04 15.54 -20.99
C SER A 14 -0.59 16.12 -19.63
N PHE A 15 -1.42 16.96 -18.99
CA PHE A 15 -1.08 17.64 -17.72
C PHE A 15 -1.50 16.86 -16.46
N SER A 16 -2.00 15.64 -16.57
CA SER A 16 -2.43 14.82 -15.41
C SER A 16 -1.42 13.75 -14.98
N GLN A 17 -0.16 13.83 -15.42
CA GLN A 17 0.88 12.86 -15.05
C GLN A 17 2.06 13.53 -14.33
N ALA A 18 1.90 13.71 -13.03
CA ALA A 18 2.95 13.81 -12.00
C ALA A 18 2.23 13.56 -10.65
N PHE A 19 2.72 12.77 -9.68
CA PHE A 19 4.06 12.78 -9.10
C PHE A 19 4.42 11.44 -8.45
N ALA A 20 5.70 11.09 -8.51
CA ALA A 20 6.34 9.94 -7.87
C ALA A 20 6.64 10.18 -6.37
N ILE A 21 5.64 10.55 -5.57
CA ILE A 21 5.76 11.15 -4.21
C ILE A 21 6.14 12.64 -4.32
N SER A 22 5.13 13.53 -4.31
CA SER A 22 5.38 14.97 -4.12
C SER A 22 5.99 15.21 -2.74
N PRO A 23 6.95 16.14 -2.59
CA PRO A 23 7.34 16.62 -1.26
C PRO A 23 6.09 16.99 -0.49
N VAL A 24 5.93 16.43 0.71
CA VAL A 24 4.73 16.65 1.50
C VAL A 24 4.71 18.12 1.92
N ASN A 25 3.83 18.88 1.28
CA ASN A 25 3.56 20.27 1.60
C ASN A 25 2.13 20.40 2.13
N ILE A 26 1.76 21.59 2.60
CA ILE A 26 0.46 21.82 3.24
C ILE A 26 -0.72 21.51 2.31
N ASP A 27 -0.56 21.72 1.00
CA ASP A 27 -1.62 21.45 0.02
C ASP A 27 -1.84 19.95 -0.15
N VAL A 28 -0.76 19.16 -0.23
CA VAL A 28 -0.82 17.68 -0.28
C VAL A 28 -1.40 17.12 1.01
N ILE A 29 -1.02 17.67 2.17
CA ILE A 29 -1.60 17.26 3.46
C ILE A 29 -3.11 17.49 3.44
N LYS A 30 -3.55 18.68 3.01
CA LYS A 30 -4.97 19.02 2.94
C LYS A 30 -5.71 18.12 1.95
N GLU A 31 -5.14 17.87 0.77
CA GLU A 31 -5.73 16.96 -0.22
C GLU A 31 -5.91 15.56 0.36
N ALA A 32 -4.89 15.02 1.05
CA ALA A 32 -4.97 13.70 1.68
C ALA A 32 -6.05 13.66 2.77
N GLN A 33 -6.13 14.69 3.62
CA GLN A 33 -7.18 14.80 4.63
C GLN A 33 -8.59 14.86 4.01
N ASP A 34 -8.76 15.68 2.97
CA ASP A 34 -10.05 15.85 2.29
C ASP A 34 -10.45 14.59 1.54
N TYR A 35 -9.48 13.87 0.95
CA TYR A 35 -9.68 12.55 0.36
C TYR A 35 -10.17 11.55 1.41
N GLY A 36 -9.50 11.49 2.57
CA GLY A 36 -9.89 10.62 3.69
C GLY A 36 -11.32 10.86 4.17
N LYS A 37 -11.69 12.13 4.39
CA LYS A 37 -13.04 12.54 4.81
C LYS A 37 -14.10 12.20 3.77
N SER A 38 -13.84 12.54 2.50
CA SER A 38 -14.82 12.39 1.41
C SER A 38 -15.12 10.92 1.10
N ASN A 39 -14.15 10.03 1.36
CA ASN A 39 -14.29 8.60 1.14
C ASN A 39 -14.51 7.80 2.43
N ALA A 40 -14.83 8.47 3.55
CA ALA A 40 -14.88 7.81 4.85
C ALA A 40 -15.91 6.67 4.93
N GLN A 41 -17.04 6.84 4.22
CA GLN A 41 -18.13 5.86 4.20
C GLN A 41 -17.88 4.67 3.25
N ASN A 42 -16.83 4.73 2.40
CA ASN A 42 -16.47 3.60 1.56
C ASN A 42 -16.00 2.45 2.45
N GLN A 43 -16.20 1.21 1.97
CA GLN A 43 -15.58 0.05 2.63
C GLN A 43 -14.07 0.22 2.60
N LEU A 44 -13.39 -0.22 3.66
CA LEU A 44 -11.94 -0.04 3.79
C LEU A 44 -11.19 -0.60 2.57
N LYS A 45 -11.63 -1.73 2.02
CA LYS A 45 -11.03 -2.32 0.82
C LYS A 45 -11.10 -1.42 -0.42
N ASP A 46 -12.22 -0.71 -0.60
CA ASP A 46 -12.43 0.18 -1.74
C ASP A 46 -11.62 1.47 -1.56
N PHE A 47 -11.52 1.95 -0.31
CA PHE A 47 -10.69 3.08 0.06
C PHE A 47 -9.19 2.82 -0.21
N LEU A 48 -8.71 1.61 0.10
CA LEU A 48 -7.30 1.22 -0.07
C LEU A 48 -6.95 0.74 -1.49
N LEU A 49 -7.94 0.52 -2.36
CA LEU A 49 -7.76 -0.07 -3.68
C LEU A 49 -6.67 0.59 -4.54
N PRO A 50 -6.53 1.94 -4.58
CA PRO A 50 -5.49 2.58 -5.40
C PRO A 50 -4.05 2.25 -4.98
N TRP A 51 -3.85 1.75 -3.76
CA TRP A 51 -2.55 1.42 -3.19
C TRP A 51 -2.32 -0.09 -3.06
N MET A 52 -3.22 -0.90 -3.62
CA MET A 52 -3.20 -2.36 -3.49
C MET A 52 -2.56 -3.03 -4.71
N SER A 53 -1.75 -4.05 -4.46
CA SER A 53 -1.39 -5.07 -5.44
C SER A 53 -1.89 -6.44 -4.96
N TYR A 54 -2.44 -7.22 -5.88
CA TYR A 54 -2.65 -8.65 -5.66
C TYR A 54 -1.34 -9.43 -5.84
N GLU A 55 -1.31 -10.65 -5.32
CA GLU A 55 -0.22 -11.59 -5.59
C GLU A 55 -0.22 -12.03 -7.07
N GLU A 56 0.96 -12.07 -7.69
CA GLU A 56 1.08 -12.25 -9.15
C GLU A 56 0.60 -13.62 -9.68
N LYS A 57 0.65 -14.66 -8.85
CA LYS A 57 0.21 -16.04 -9.17
C LYS A 57 -1.24 -16.28 -8.76
N ALA A 58 -1.97 -15.27 -8.29
CA ALA A 58 -3.35 -15.40 -7.86
C ALA A 58 -4.27 -15.81 -9.02
N ILE A 59 -5.05 -16.87 -8.82
CA ILE A 59 -5.98 -17.40 -9.83
C ILE A 59 -7.21 -16.48 -9.97
N LYS A 60 -7.62 -15.82 -8.89
CA LYS A 60 -8.77 -14.91 -8.83
C LYS A 60 -8.33 -13.63 -8.11
N LEU A 61 -8.78 -12.48 -8.59
CA LEU A 61 -8.50 -11.18 -7.97
C LEU A 61 -9.70 -10.75 -7.14
N ASN A 62 -9.80 -11.28 -5.91
CA ASN A 62 -10.94 -11.03 -5.01
C ASN A 62 -10.48 -11.06 -3.54
N ASP A 63 -11.44 -11.06 -2.60
CA ASP A 63 -11.15 -11.03 -1.16
C ASP A 63 -10.40 -12.28 -0.64
N THR A 64 -10.36 -13.38 -1.41
CA THR A 64 -9.62 -14.61 -1.12
C THR A 64 -8.19 -14.61 -1.67
N ALA A 65 -7.83 -13.59 -2.45
CA ALA A 65 -6.48 -13.42 -2.96
C ALA A 65 -5.61 -12.71 -1.92
N GLU A 66 -4.36 -13.15 -1.85
CA GLU A 66 -3.31 -12.42 -1.15
C GLU A 66 -3.14 -11.05 -1.79
N ARG A 67 -2.82 -10.06 -0.95
CA ARG A 67 -2.74 -8.67 -1.35
C ARG A 67 -1.79 -7.91 -0.46
N SER A 68 -1.12 -6.93 -1.03
CA SER A 68 -0.23 -6.02 -0.33
C SER A 68 -0.64 -4.58 -0.61
N TYR A 69 -0.58 -3.74 0.40
CA TYR A 69 -0.88 -2.32 0.33
C TYR A 69 0.40 -1.51 0.55
N LEU A 70 0.67 -0.56 -0.33
CA LEU A 70 1.75 0.40 -0.20
C LEU A 70 1.26 1.63 0.56
N TYR A 71 1.79 1.88 1.76
CA TYR A 71 1.47 3.05 2.57
C TYR A 71 2.42 4.20 2.21
N THR A 72 1.93 5.10 1.36
CA THR A 72 2.56 6.40 1.10
C THR A 72 2.21 7.40 2.19
N SER A 73 2.96 8.51 2.28
CA SER A 73 2.61 9.63 3.14
C SER A 73 1.18 10.14 2.92
N PHE A 74 0.73 10.18 1.66
CA PHE A 74 -0.64 10.54 1.31
C PHE A 74 -1.64 9.57 1.93
N LEU A 75 -1.45 8.26 1.75
CA LEU A 75 -2.37 7.25 2.28
C LEU A 75 -2.39 7.25 3.82
N LEU A 76 -1.25 7.45 4.47
CA LEU A 76 -1.17 7.52 5.93
C LEU A 76 -2.04 8.66 6.49
N ILE A 77 -1.91 9.87 5.92
CA ILE A 77 -2.73 11.03 6.29
C ILE A 77 -4.21 10.79 5.97
N ALA A 78 -4.50 10.25 4.79
CA ALA A 78 -5.87 9.99 4.36
C ALA A 78 -6.56 8.95 5.25
N THR A 79 -5.84 7.93 5.69
CA THR A 79 -6.35 6.91 6.61
C THR A 79 -6.68 7.50 7.98
N ASP A 80 -5.79 8.32 8.55
CA ASP A 80 -6.07 9.01 9.82
C ASP A 80 -7.29 9.94 9.73
N ALA A 81 -7.37 10.73 8.66
CA ALA A 81 -8.50 11.61 8.41
C ALA A 81 -9.82 10.85 8.27
N ARG A 82 -9.80 9.70 7.57
CA ARG A 82 -10.95 8.79 7.45
C ARG A 82 -11.40 8.28 8.82
N GLU A 83 -10.49 7.71 9.60
CA GLU A 83 -10.82 7.11 10.90
C GLU A 83 -11.34 8.17 11.88
N LYS A 84 -10.73 9.35 11.94
CA LYS A 84 -11.21 10.45 12.78
C LYS A 84 -12.59 10.92 12.35
N ASN A 85 -12.84 11.06 11.04
CA ASN A 85 -14.15 11.45 10.54
C ASN A 85 -15.24 10.42 10.90
N LEU A 86 -14.94 9.12 10.80
CA LEU A 86 -15.86 8.05 11.24
C LEU A 86 -16.17 8.12 12.74
N LEU A 87 -15.21 8.58 13.55
CA LEU A 87 -15.38 8.81 14.99
C LEU A 87 -15.98 10.19 15.35
N GLY A 88 -16.37 10.99 14.35
CA GLY A 88 -16.89 12.35 14.56
C GLY A 88 -15.84 13.35 15.05
N ARG A 89 -14.55 13.07 14.84
CA ARG A 89 -13.42 13.92 15.21
C ARG A 89 -12.86 14.65 14.00
N ASN A 90 -12.35 15.86 14.22
CA ASN A 90 -11.64 16.60 13.20
C ASN A 90 -10.16 16.22 13.18
N VAL A 91 -9.61 16.01 12.00
CA VAL A 91 -8.15 15.89 11.78
C VAL A 91 -7.52 17.28 11.68
N THR A 92 -6.38 17.45 12.34
CA THR A 92 -5.62 18.70 12.37
C THR A 92 -4.33 18.59 11.55
N ALA A 93 -3.72 19.72 11.22
CA ALA A 93 -2.40 19.71 10.57
C ALA A 93 -1.32 19.04 11.44
N LEU A 94 -1.36 19.29 12.75
CA LEU A 94 -0.42 18.69 13.72
C LEU A 94 -0.50 17.16 13.74
N ASP A 95 -1.71 16.61 13.60
CA ASP A 95 -1.88 15.16 13.50
C ASP A 95 -1.16 14.59 12.28
N SER A 96 -1.28 15.26 11.13
CA SER A 96 -0.61 14.86 9.90
C SER A 96 0.90 14.99 10.01
N GLU A 97 1.40 16.07 10.61
CA GLU A 97 2.83 16.25 10.88
C GLU A 97 3.40 15.15 11.78
N SER A 98 2.66 14.76 12.84
CA SER A 98 3.06 13.66 13.72
C SER A 98 3.17 12.34 12.97
N ILE A 99 2.18 12.01 12.12
CA ILE A 99 2.19 10.79 11.31
C ILE A 99 3.38 10.81 10.34
N LEU A 100 3.65 11.94 9.69
CA LEU A 100 4.78 12.07 8.78
C LEU A 100 6.12 11.91 9.51
N ALA A 101 6.22 12.42 10.74
CA ALA A 101 7.41 12.26 11.57
C ALA A 101 7.66 10.79 11.95
N ASP A 102 6.61 10.06 12.34
CA ASP A 102 6.69 8.64 12.74
C ASP A 102 7.16 7.73 11.60
N TYR A 103 6.83 8.08 10.35
CA TYR A 103 7.17 7.31 9.14
C TYR A 103 8.27 7.97 8.29
N SER A 104 8.97 8.96 8.82
CA SER A 104 9.96 9.74 8.06
C SER A 104 11.09 8.84 7.53
N GLY A 105 11.29 8.88 6.20
CA GLY A 105 12.31 8.10 5.51
C GLY A 105 12.01 6.60 5.40
N LEU A 106 10.75 6.19 5.61
CA LEU A 106 10.31 4.80 5.52
C LEU A 106 9.26 4.60 4.43
N LEU A 107 9.44 3.55 3.62
CA LEU A 107 8.40 3.01 2.76
C LEU A 107 7.79 1.77 3.43
N SER A 108 6.47 1.78 3.61
CA SER A 108 5.77 0.78 4.43
C SER A 108 4.78 -0.05 3.62
N PHE A 109 4.73 -1.35 3.88
CA PHE A 109 3.80 -2.29 3.26
C PHE A 109 2.97 -3.00 4.32
N SER A 110 1.71 -3.26 4.00
CA SER A 110 0.81 -4.10 4.80
C SER A 110 0.31 -5.23 3.92
N THR A 111 0.61 -6.48 4.27
CA THR A 111 0.35 -7.63 3.40
C THR A 111 -0.52 -8.68 4.09
N VAL A 112 -1.60 -9.08 3.42
CA VAL A 112 -2.45 -10.20 3.79
C VAL A 112 -1.92 -11.44 3.08
N LEU A 113 -1.44 -12.42 3.84
CA LEU A 113 -0.98 -13.71 3.34
C LEU A 113 -1.89 -14.84 3.82
N PHE A 114 -1.96 -15.92 3.05
CA PHE A 114 -2.68 -17.15 3.39
C PHE A 114 -1.73 -18.35 3.44
N GLY A 115 -1.93 -19.24 4.41
CA GLY A 115 -1.07 -20.41 4.60
C GLY A 115 -1.79 -21.60 5.19
N GLY A 116 -1.16 -22.78 5.07
CA GLY A 116 -1.71 -24.04 5.59
C GLY A 116 -1.42 -24.30 7.08
N LYS A 117 -0.59 -23.48 7.72
CA LYS A 117 -0.16 -23.63 9.13
C LYS A 117 -0.21 -22.31 9.86
N GLN A 118 -0.31 -22.35 11.19
CA GLN A 118 -0.41 -21.15 12.02
C GLN A 118 0.88 -20.30 12.06
N ASP A 119 2.03 -20.91 11.80
CA ASP A 119 3.37 -20.33 11.86
C ASP A 119 4.00 -20.12 10.49
N PHE A 120 3.22 -20.18 9.41
CA PHE A 120 3.75 -20.15 8.03
C PHE A 120 4.54 -18.88 7.70
N THR A 121 4.20 -17.75 8.32
CA THR A 121 4.90 -16.47 8.13
C THR A 121 6.12 -16.28 9.04
N GLN A 122 6.35 -17.16 10.03
CA GLN A 122 7.45 -16.96 10.97
C GLN A 122 8.80 -16.98 10.24
N ASN A 123 9.69 -16.04 10.57
CA ASN A 123 10.99 -15.88 9.90
C ASN A 123 10.90 -15.62 8.39
N ALA A 124 9.79 -15.08 7.89
CA ALA A 124 9.69 -14.73 6.47
C ALA A 124 10.84 -13.81 6.05
N ASN A 125 11.43 -14.12 4.90
CA ASN A 125 12.44 -13.29 4.27
C ASN A 125 11.74 -12.31 3.32
N VAL A 126 11.99 -11.01 3.50
CA VAL A 126 11.28 -9.95 2.78
C VAL A 126 12.26 -9.00 2.13
N VAL A 127 12.12 -8.83 0.81
CA VAL A 127 12.97 -7.95 0.00
C VAL A 127 12.12 -7.17 -1.01
N LEU A 128 12.57 -5.98 -1.38
CA LEU A 128 12.15 -5.31 -2.61
C LEU A 128 13.14 -5.65 -3.72
N LYS A 129 12.62 -6.02 -4.88
CA LYS A 129 13.38 -6.11 -6.13
C LYS A 129 13.11 -4.87 -6.96
N GLN A 130 14.17 -4.16 -7.33
CA GLN A 130 14.10 -2.95 -8.16
C GLN A 130 15.34 -2.85 -9.06
N ALA A 131 15.13 -2.77 -10.38
CA ALA A 131 16.22 -2.65 -11.36
C ALA A 131 17.38 -3.65 -11.16
N GLY A 132 17.06 -4.91 -10.82
CA GLY A 132 18.04 -5.97 -10.56
C GLY A 132 18.74 -5.92 -9.19
N LYS A 133 18.43 -4.93 -8.35
CA LYS A 133 18.89 -4.85 -6.95
C LYS A 133 17.87 -5.48 -6.00
N GLU A 134 18.36 -6.10 -4.94
CA GLU A 134 17.57 -6.54 -3.81
C GLU A 134 17.81 -5.63 -2.61
N ILE A 135 16.74 -5.04 -2.08
CA ILE A 135 16.75 -4.17 -0.92
C ILE A 135 16.08 -4.96 0.21
N LYS A 136 16.77 -5.18 1.33
CA LYS A 136 16.22 -5.92 2.47
C LYS A 136 15.30 -5.03 3.30
N ALA A 137 14.25 -5.62 3.86
CA ALA A 137 13.41 -4.93 4.83
C ALA A 137 14.26 -4.49 6.03
N TYR A 138 14.11 -3.23 6.42
CA TYR A 138 14.68 -2.67 7.65
C TYR A 138 14.00 -3.29 8.87
N GLN A 139 12.68 -3.44 8.82
CA GLN A 139 11.89 -4.04 9.88
C GLN A 139 10.78 -4.89 9.30
N VAL A 140 10.53 -6.02 9.95
CA VAL A 140 9.48 -6.98 9.59
C VAL A 140 8.66 -7.25 10.86
N VAL A 141 7.37 -6.91 10.80
CA VAL A 141 6.42 -7.13 11.90
C VAL A 141 5.43 -8.19 11.46
N ILE A 142 5.53 -9.36 12.09
CA ILE A 142 4.72 -10.53 11.79
C ILE A 142 3.98 -10.93 13.07
N PRO A 143 2.67 -11.21 13.01
CA PRO A 143 1.93 -11.67 14.17
C PRO A 143 2.53 -12.99 14.67
N SER A 144 2.56 -13.21 15.98
CA SER A 144 3.13 -14.43 16.58
C SER A 144 2.39 -15.70 16.12
N LYS A 145 1.13 -15.56 15.74
CA LYS A 145 0.26 -16.63 15.26
C LYS A 145 -0.66 -16.08 14.18
N ALA A 146 -0.76 -16.79 13.06
CA ALA A 146 -1.77 -16.50 12.05
C ALA A 146 -3.18 -16.85 12.57
N GLU A 147 -4.17 -16.07 12.12
CA GLU A 147 -5.56 -16.24 12.46
C GLU A 147 -6.16 -17.40 11.66
N LYS A 148 -6.93 -18.25 12.34
CA LYS A 148 -7.57 -19.39 11.68
C LYS A 148 -8.84 -18.94 10.97
N ASN A 149 -8.89 -19.13 9.66
CA ASN A 149 -10.07 -18.94 8.83
C ASN A 149 -10.62 -20.30 8.38
N THR A 150 -11.85 -20.59 8.77
CA THR A 150 -12.56 -21.79 8.32
C THR A 150 -13.17 -21.48 6.96
N GLY A 151 -12.60 -22.02 5.89
CA GLY A 151 -13.19 -21.90 4.55
C GLY A 151 -14.51 -22.67 4.45
N GLU A 152 -15.34 -22.34 3.47
CA GLU A 152 -16.63 -23.01 3.21
C GLU A 152 -16.48 -24.54 2.96
N SER A 153 -15.29 -24.99 2.56
CA SER A 153 -14.95 -26.41 2.33
C SER A 153 -14.48 -27.16 3.57
N GLY A 154 -14.43 -26.52 4.74
CA GLY A 154 -13.92 -27.12 5.99
C GLY A 154 -12.39 -27.27 6.04
N GLN A 155 -11.65 -26.82 5.02
CA GLN A 155 -10.20 -26.70 5.09
C GLN A 155 -9.81 -25.52 5.98
N ASN A 156 -8.88 -25.78 6.91
CA ASN A 156 -8.31 -24.74 7.74
C ASN A 156 -7.28 -23.96 6.91
N THR A 157 -7.61 -22.72 6.59
CA THR A 157 -6.67 -21.73 6.05
C THR A 157 -6.28 -20.78 7.17
N PHE A 158 -5.03 -20.37 7.21
CA PHE A 158 -4.55 -19.38 8.17
C PHE A 158 -4.27 -18.08 7.44
N THR A 159 -4.57 -16.95 8.07
CA THR A 159 -4.34 -15.62 7.53
C THR A 159 -3.44 -14.83 8.45
N ALA A 160 -2.47 -14.13 7.86
CA ALA A 160 -1.58 -13.24 8.59
C ALA A 160 -1.57 -11.87 7.93
N GLN A 161 -1.79 -10.82 8.72
CA GLN A 161 -1.50 -9.44 8.34
C GLN A 161 -0.09 -9.10 8.80
N CYS A 162 0.83 -8.93 7.85
CA CYS A 162 2.23 -8.61 8.12
C CYS A 162 2.54 -7.17 7.69
N TYR A 163 3.47 -6.51 8.39
CA TYR A 163 3.94 -5.17 8.04
C TYR A 163 5.43 -5.19 7.76
N PHE A 164 5.84 -4.52 6.68
CA PHE A 164 7.22 -4.49 6.22
C PHE A 164 7.66 -3.06 5.97
N TYR A 165 8.83 -2.70 6.50
CA TYR A 165 9.35 -1.33 6.44
C TYR A 165 10.71 -1.35 5.74
N PHE A 166 10.89 -0.42 4.80
CA PHE A 166 12.13 -0.24 4.05
C PHE A 166 12.62 1.18 4.19
N ILE A 167 13.93 1.36 4.13
CA ILE A 167 14.54 2.69 4.12
C ILE A 167 14.32 3.33 2.75
N GLU A 168 13.61 4.46 2.71
CA GLU A 168 13.17 5.10 1.46
C GLU A 168 14.36 5.57 0.60
N LYS A 169 15.43 6.09 1.20
CA LYS A 169 16.62 6.57 0.46
C LYS A 169 17.32 5.49 -0.38
N ASP A 170 17.06 4.22 -0.10
CA ASP A 170 17.64 3.09 -0.83
C ASP A 170 16.77 2.67 -2.03
N ILE A 171 15.59 3.30 -2.19
CA ILE A 171 14.56 3.02 -3.20
C ILE A 171 14.47 4.20 -4.16
N VAL A 172 14.35 3.91 -5.45
CA VAL A 172 14.09 4.94 -6.47
C VAL A 172 12.60 4.97 -6.77
N LEU A 173 11.91 6.07 -6.42
CA LEU A 173 10.44 6.11 -6.41
C LEU A 173 9.79 6.25 -7.79
N ASP A 174 10.56 6.54 -8.83
CA ASP A 174 10.09 6.71 -10.21
C ASP A 174 10.09 5.41 -11.03
N ILE A 175 10.56 4.30 -10.45
CA ILE A 175 10.62 3.00 -11.09
C ILE A 175 9.83 1.94 -10.30
N PRO A 176 9.16 1.00 -11.00
CA PRO A 176 8.40 -0.04 -10.34
C PRO A 176 9.23 -0.91 -9.41
N ILE A 177 8.57 -1.45 -8.38
CA ILE A 177 9.14 -2.39 -7.44
C ILE A 177 8.33 -3.68 -7.40
N ILE A 178 9.00 -4.76 -7.04
CA ILE A 178 8.36 -6.02 -6.68
C ILE A 178 8.67 -6.28 -5.21
N LEU A 179 7.64 -6.32 -4.37
CA LEU A 179 7.74 -6.84 -3.02
C LEU A 179 7.74 -8.36 -3.09
N LEU A 180 8.80 -8.98 -2.60
CA LEU A 180 8.98 -10.43 -2.58
C LEU A 180 9.07 -10.91 -1.14
N ILE A 181 8.20 -11.85 -0.79
CA ILE A 181 8.11 -12.45 0.53
C ILE A 181 8.29 -13.95 0.39
N LYS A 182 9.29 -14.49 1.07
CA LYS A 182 9.49 -15.93 1.17
C LYS A 182 9.16 -16.40 2.58
N THR A 183 8.10 -17.18 2.70
CA THR A 183 7.56 -17.70 3.97
C THR A 183 8.33 -18.93 4.47
N ASN A 184 8.05 -19.35 5.70
CA ASN A 184 8.72 -20.48 6.37
C ASN A 184 8.50 -21.81 5.64
N ASP A 185 7.34 -21.96 5.02
CA ASP A 185 6.99 -23.11 4.17
C ASP A 185 7.67 -23.08 2.79
N LYS A 186 8.56 -22.10 2.56
CA LYS A 186 9.35 -21.90 1.34
C LYS A 186 8.53 -21.46 0.13
N ILE A 187 7.29 -21.02 0.34
CA ILE A 187 6.48 -20.39 -0.70
C ILE A 187 7.01 -18.96 -0.94
N GLU A 188 6.99 -18.53 -2.19
CA GLU A 188 7.38 -17.19 -2.61
C GLU A 188 6.15 -16.45 -3.14
N HIS A 189 5.86 -15.31 -2.53
CA HIS A 189 4.76 -14.41 -2.84
C HIS A 189 5.35 -13.13 -3.44
N SER A 190 4.80 -12.67 -4.56
CA SER A 190 5.25 -11.46 -5.25
C SER A 190 4.11 -10.48 -5.49
N PHE A 191 4.39 -9.19 -5.25
CA PHE A 191 3.43 -8.09 -5.41
C PHE A 191 4.11 -6.96 -6.19
N TYR A 192 3.50 -6.56 -7.31
CA TYR A 192 4.05 -5.54 -8.21
C TYR A 192 3.43 -4.17 -7.91
N PHE A 193 4.28 -3.15 -7.72
CA PHE A 193 3.84 -1.77 -7.53
C PHE A 193 4.50 -0.86 -8.56
N ASP A 194 3.67 -0.19 -9.37
CA ASP A 194 4.09 0.93 -10.21
C ASP A 194 4.03 2.21 -9.38
N ILE A 195 5.06 2.45 -8.55
CA ILE A 195 5.08 3.52 -7.55
C ILE A 195 4.81 4.89 -8.18
N ALA A 196 5.32 5.13 -9.39
CA ALA A 196 5.13 6.38 -10.12
C ALA A 196 3.65 6.70 -10.44
N LYS A 197 2.76 5.70 -10.36
CA LYS A 197 1.31 5.85 -10.57
C LYS A 197 0.49 5.85 -9.28
N ILE A 198 1.13 5.69 -8.13
CA ILE A 198 0.49 5.64 -6.82
C ILE A 198 0.66 6.99 -6.12
N LYS A 199 -0.43 7.50 -5.50
CA LYS A 199 -0.44 8.79 -4.79
C LYS A 199 0.28 8.74 -3.45
#